data_AF-W7XK51-F1
#
_entry.id   AF-W7XK51-F1
#
_cell.length_a   1.000
_cell.length_b   1.000
_cell.length_c   1.000
_cell.angle_alpha   90.00
_cell.angle_beta   90.00
_cell.angle_gamma   90.00
#
_symmetry.space_group_name_H-M   'P 1'
#
loop_
_entity.id
_entity.type
_entity.pdbx_description
1 polymer ?
#
loop_
_entity_poly.entity_id
_entity_poly.type
_entity_poly.pdbx_seq_one_letter_code
_entity_poly.pdbx_strand_id
1 'polypeptide(L)'
;MSFLKYDLFSSKFYMNVGGQQIRKGTVFGMLLSILIVGLASTYFIYILYQYFTNGIEPNYREQSFITQQKIDIELKNNLVGFRFEYDVNKSIQQLEAEKNKKYMVFIALFFYFDNDFYQNIQLDIFECTDENLIGFYCLDYSKVSNYTLTLSTIDNIQSQIQVFSYGCLDLDQLKTTIPDNCATQSEIDAIANGINAGQRMKFYTSQYNVTSQKTQINYRNSFVYSIASQYILSTYSAQKQITSIKEGFFVQSQSKFTSPIQYNLQNQVFDRQQALTNIGEGPFIQISVDNG
;
A
#
# COMPACT_ATOMS: atom_id res chain seq x y z
N MET A 1 52.68 16.47 -42.80
CA MET A 1 53.02 16.56 -41.36
C MET A 1 51.89 17.25 -40.57
N SER A 2 50.67 16.70 -40.60
CA SER A 2 49.51 17.29 -39.90
C SER A 2 49.05 16.45 -38.70
N PHE A 3 49.20 15.12 -38.78
CA PHE A 3 48.63 14.18 -37.80
C PHE A 3 49.40 14.06 -36.48
N LEU A 4 50.70 14.39 -36.46
CA LEU A 4 51.51 14.39 -35.23
C LEU A 4 51.07 15.46 -34.21
N LYS A 5 50.17 16.38 -34.60
CA LYS A 5 49.55 17.35 -33.70
C LYS A 5 48.57 16.70 -32.70
N TYR A 6 48.07 15.50 -33.00
CA TYR A 6 47.15 14.75 -32.14
C TYR A 6 47.87 13.88 -31.09
N ASP A 7 49.21 13.96 -31.01
CA ASP A 7 49.97 13.36 -29.91
C ASP A 7 49.78 14.17 -28.61
N LEU A 8 48.92 13.67 -27.72
CA LEU A 8 48.62 14.25 -26.42
C LEU A 8 49.84 14.24 -25.48
N PHE A 9 50.79 13.32 -25.69
CA PHE A 9 52.02 13.14 -24.90
C PHE A 9 53.23 13.86 -25.49
N SER A 10 53.04 14.67 -26.53
CA SER A 10 54.15 15.42 -27.15
C SER A 10 54.81 16.38 -26.16
N SER A 11 56.14 16.51 -26.29
CA SER A 11 57.05 17.04 -25.26
C SER A 11 56.61 18.38 -24.64
N LYS A 12 56.80 18.54 -23.32
CA LYS A 12 56.58 19.80 -22.58
C LYS A 12 57.60 20.91 -22.89
N PHE A 13 58.68 20.58 -23.61
CA PHE A 13 59.72 21.53 -23.95
C PHE A 13 59.42 22.22 -25.28
N TYR A 14 59.29 23.54 -25.21
CA TYR A 14 59.18 24.41 -26.37
C TYR A 14 60.60 24.73 -26.86
N MET A 15 60.99 24.17 -28.01
CA MET A 15 62.18 24.65 -28.70
C MET A 15 61.78 25.86 -29.54
N ASN A 16 62.21 27.05 -29.10
CA ASN A 16 61.98 28.29 -29.83
C ASN A 16 63.11 28.47 -30.86
N VAL A 17 62.86 28.05 -32.10
CA VAL A 17 63.79 28.24 -33.22
C VAL A 17 63.10 29.15 -34.23
N GLY A 18 63.59 30.38 -34.38
CA GLY A 18 63.06 31.33 -35.37
C GLY A 18 61.68 31.94 -35.05
N GLY A 19 61.27 31.99 -33.78
CA GLY A 19 60.02 32.65 -33.36
C GLY A 19 58.75 31.81 -33.48
N GLN A 20 58.85 30.53 -33.85
CA GLN A 20 57.73 29.59 -33.84
C GLN A 20 57.92 28.52 -32.76
N GLN A 21 56.92 28.37 -31.88
CA GLN A 21 56.89 27.30 -30.89
C GLN A 21 56.53 25.97 -31.57
N ILE A 22 57.51 25.07 -31.71
CA ILE A 22 57.30 23.76 -32.33
C ILE A 22 57.17 22.68 -31.25
N ARG A 23 55.95 22.19 -31.02
CA ARG A 23 55.70 20.99 -30.21
C ARG A 23 56.06 19.76 -31.06
N LYS A 24 57.09 19.00 -30.68
CA LYS A 24 57.53 17.82 -31.44
C LYS A 24 56.73 16.59 -31.02
N GLY A 25 55.72 16.24 -31.81
CA GLY A 25 54.98 14.98 -31.66
C GLY A 25 55.80 13.77 -32.12
N THR A 26 55.55 12.63 -31.48
CA THR A 26 56.15 11.35 -31.84
C THR A 26 55.09 10.41 -32.42
N VAL A 27 55.49 9.53 -33.34
CA VAL A 27 54.56 8.51 -33.90
C VAL A 27 54.08 7.57 -32.79
N PHE A 28 54.96 7.22 -31.85
CA PHE A 28 54.60 6.42 -30.69
C PHE A 28 53.57 7.11 -29.78
N GLY A 29 53.79 8.38 -29.43
CA GLY A 29 52.84 9.16 -28.63
C GLY A 29 51.49 9.37 -29.34
N MET A 30 51.50 9.52 -30.66
CA MET A 30 50.26 9.56 -31.46
C MET A 30 49.48 8.24 -31.39
N LEU A 31 50.13 7.09 -31.56
CA LEU A 31 49.49 5.78 -31.46
C LEU A 31 48.92 5.55 -30.05
N LEU A 32 49.67 5.92 -29.01
CA LEU A 32 49.22 5.83 -27.63
C LEU A 32 48.02 6.76 -27.36
N SER A 33 48.03 7.97 -27.93
CA SER A 33 46.93 8.92 -27.80
C SER A 33 45.64 8.40 -28.44
N ILE A 34 45.74 7.84 -29.66
CA ILE A 34 44.59 7.22 -30.34
C ILE A 34 44.06 6.04 -29.55
N LEU A 35 44.94 5.19 -29.01
CA LEU A 35 44.54 4.04 -28.21
C LEU A 35 43.81 4.47 -26.93
N ILE A 36 44.32 5.47 -26.21
CA ILE A 36 43.69 5.97 -24.98
C ILE A 36 42.34 6.61 -25.26
N VAL A 37 42.26 7.48 -26.28
CA VAL A 37 40.99 8.11 -26.67
C VAL A 37 39.98 7.07 -27.14
N GLY A 38 40.44 6.05 -27.88
CA GLY A 38 39.62 4.92 -28.31
C GLY A 38 39.07 4.13 -27.12
N LEU A 39 39.94 3.68 -26.20
CA LEU A 39 39.52 2.96 -25.00
C LEU A 39 38.57 3.79 -24.13
N ALA A 40 38.86 5.08 -23.92
CA ALA A 40 38.01 5.98 -23.15
C ALA A 40 36.63 6.16 -23.81
N SER A 41 36.58 6.33 -25.13
CA SER A 41 35.32 6.48 -25.88
C SER A 41 34.50 5.20 -25.85
N THR A 42 35.14 4.04 -26.05
CA THR A 42 34.46 2.74 -25.98
C THR A 42 33.91 2.46 -24.59
N TYR A 43 34.69 2.76 -23.54
CA TYR A 43 34.24 2.62 -22.16
C TYR A 43 33.09 3.59 -21.84
N PHE A 44 33.14 4.82 -22.34
CA PHE A 44 32.05 5.79 -22.20
C PHE A 44 30.76 5.31 -22.90
N ILE A 45 30.86 4.80 -24.14
CA ILE A 45 29.73 4.21 -24.86
C ILE A 45 29.18 2.99 -24.10
N TYR A 46 30.05 2.15 -23.54
CA TYR A 46 29.64 1.00 -22.73
C TYR A 46 28.85 1.43 -21.47
N ILE A 47 29.31 2.46 -20.76
CA ILE A 47 28.58 3.02 -19.62
C ILE A 47 27.23 3.59 -20.06
N LEU A 48 27.19 4.33 -21.18
CA LEU A 48 25.93 4.85 -21.73
C LEU A 48 24.98 3.71 -22.09
N TYR A 49 25.47 2.64 -22.72
CA TYR A 49 24.66 1.47 -23.05
C TYR A 49 24.11 0.80 -21.79
N GLN A 50 24.98 0.46 -20.83
CA GLN A 50 24.59 -0.10 -19.53
C GLN A 50 23.53 0.78 -18.84
N TYR A 51 23.64 2.10 -18.93
CA TYR A 51 22.66 3.02 -18.37
C TYR A 51 21.32 3.00 -19.12
N PHE A 52 21.32 3.12 -20.46
CA PHE A 52 20.08 3.06 -21.26
C PHE A 52 19.39 1.70 -21.19
N THR A 53 20.13 0.63 -20.91
CA THR A 53 19.57 -0.70 -20.66
C THR A 53 19.30 -0.97 -19.18
N ASN A 54 19.30 0.05 -18.30
CA ASN A 54 19.05 -0.05 -16.86
C ASN A 54 19.98 -1.02 -16.08
N GLY A 55 21.16 -1.31 -16.59
CA GLY A 55 22.23 -2.04 -15.87
C GLY A 55 22.94 -1.21 -14.81
N ILE A 56 22.65 0.10 -14.74
CA ILE A 56 23.02 0.98 -13.62
C ILE A 56 21.72 1.37 -12.92
N GLU A 57 21.52 0.88 -11.70
CA GLU A 57 20.29 1.14 -10.95
C GLU A 57 20.07 2.65 -10.75
N PRO A 58 18.85 3.16 -11.00
CA PRO A 58 18.52 4.52 -10.60
C PRO A 58 18.71 4.66 -9.08
N ASN A 59 19.09 5.85 -8.60
CA ASN A 59 19.21 6.12 -7.17
C ASN A 59 17.83 6.01 -6.50
N TYR A 60 17.49 4.79 -6.06
CA TYR A 60 16.30 4.50 -5.29
C TYR A 60 16.54 4.86 -3.84
N ARG A 61 15.68 5.72 -3.28
CA ARG A 61 15.70 6.07 -1.86
C ARG A 61 14.29 6.00 -1.32
N GLU A 62 14.07 4.98 -0.49
CA GLU A 62 12.85 4.80 0.27
C GLU A 62 13.11 5.29 1.69
N GLN A 63 12.23 6.17 2.20
CA GLN A 63 12.32 6.67 3.56
C GLN A 63 10.91 6.65 4.16
N SER A 64 10.78 5.97 5.29
CA SER A 64 9.60 6.09 6.15
C SER A 64 9.78 7.29 7.07
N PHE A 65 8.76 8.14 7.14
CA PHE A 65 8.73 9.27 8.05
C PHE A 65 7.54 9.12 8.98
N ILE A 66 7.78 9.21 10.29
CA ILE A 66 6.72 9.48 11.26
C ILE A 66 6.52 10.99 11.22
N THR A 67 5.36 11.44 10.76
CA THR A 67 5.04 12.86 10.61
C THR A 67 3.78 13.21 11.38
N GLN A 68 3.77 14.39 11.98
CA GLN A 68 2.58 14.99 12.62
C GLN A 68 1.70 15.71 11.60
N GLN A 69 2.18 15.87 10.37
CA GLN A 69 1.46 16.52 9.27
C GLN A 69 0.39 15.60 8.71
N LYS A 70 -0.65 16.21 8.13
CA LYS A 70 -1.78 15.52 7.51
C LYS A 70 -1.32 14.42 6.54
N ILE A 71 -1.60 13.17 6.91
CA ILE A 71 -1.40 12.00 6.06
C ILE A 71 -2.77 11.62 5.48
N ASP A 72 -2.95 11.72 4.17
CA ASP A 72 -4.21 11.34 3.52
C ASP A 72 -4.06 10.07 2.67
N ILE A 73 -4.89 9.06 2.91
CA ILE A 73 -5.03 7.90 2.02
C ILE A 73 -6.40 8.02 1.30
N GLU A 74 -6.37 7.94 -0.03
CA GLU A 74 -7.57 8.06 -0.85
C GLU A 74 -8.52 6.86 -0.63
N LEU A 75 -9.80 7.13 -0.44
CA LEU A 75 -10.83 6.11 -0.28
C LEU A 75 -11.25 5.58 -1.64
N LYS A 76 -10.83 4.35 -1.96
CA LYS A 76 -11.21 3.63 -3.19
C LYS A 76 -11.91 2.36 -2.83
N ASN A 77 -12.87 1.94 -3.65
CA ASN A 77 -13.68 0.74 -3.38
C ASN A 77 -12.82 -0.53 -3.22
N ASN A 78 -11.64 -0.58 -3.83
CA ASN A 78 -10.69 -1.69 -3.69
C ASN A 78 -9.63 -1.51 -2.59
N LEU A 79 -9.75 -0.49 -1.73
CA LEU A 79 -8.83 -0.23 -0.62
C LEU A 79 -8.86 -1.37 0.41
N VAL A 80 -10.07 -1.87 0.73
CA VAL A 80 -10.30 -2.92 1.72
C VAL A 80 -11.29 -3.93 1.15
N GLY A 81 -10.87 -5.18 1.08
CA GLY A 81 -11.73 -6.33 0.83
C GLY A 81 -11.85 -7.18 2.10
N PHE A 82 -13.06 -7.66 2.41
CA PHE A 82 -13.29 -8.50 3.59
C PHE A 82 -14.26 -9.64 3.32
N ARG A 83 -14.12 -10.73 4.06
CA ARG A 83 -15.12 -11.79 4.10
C ARG A 83 -15.01 -12.55 5.41
N PHE A 84 -16.12 -13.09 5.87
CA PHE A 84 -16.10 -14.06 6.96
C PHE A 84 -15.90 -15.47 6.39
N GLU A 85 -15.01 -16.24 6.99
CA GLU A 85 -14.77 -17.64 6.66
C GLU A 85 -15.27 -18.49 7.82
N TYR A 86 -16.05 -19.53 7.52
CA TYR A 86 -16.51 -20.49 8.54
C TYR A 86 -15.58 -21.71 8.66
N ASP A 87 -14.70 -21.88 7.67
CA ASP A 87 -13.68 -22.93 7.57
C ASP A 87 -12.59 -22.47 6.58
N VAL A 88 -11.48 -23.20 6.46
CA VAL A 88 -10.32 -22.84 5.64
C VAL A 88 -10.73 -22.47 4.21
N ASN A 89 -10.60 -21.19 3.87
CA ASN A 89 -10.93 -20.62 2.56
C ASN A 89 -12.39 -20.83 2.10
N LYS A 90 -13.32 -21.16 3.00
CA LYS A 90 -14.76 -21.27 2.69
C LYS A 90 -15.49 -20.07 3.27
N SER A 91 -16.14 -19.30 2.39
CA SER A 91 -16.74 -18.04 2.77
C SER A 91 -18.18 -18.21 3.26
N ILE A 92 -18.64 -17.32 4.15
CA ILE A 92 -20.00 -17.41 4.70
C ILE A 92 -21.07 -17.29 3.62
N GLN A 93 -20.81 -16.50 2.58
CA GLN A 93 -21.71 -16.31 1.44
C GLN A 93 -22.03 -17.62 0.71
N GLN A 94 -21.03 -18.51 0.58
CA GLN A 94 -21.21 -19.82 -0.04
C GLN A 94 -22.15 -20.70 0.78
N LEU A 95 -21.98 -20.70 2.10
CA LEU A 95 -22.84 -21.44 3.01
C LEU A 95 -24.26 -20.88 3.04
N GLU A 96 -24.39 -19.56 3.08
CA GLU A 96 -25.68 -18.86 3.09
C GLU A 96 -26.48 -19.16 1.81
N ALA A 97 -25.81 -19.18 0.65
CA ALA A 97 -26.40 -19.55 -0.62
C ALA A 97 -26.79 -21.05 -0.67
N GLU A 98 -25.97 -21.95 -0.13
CA GLU A 98 -26.25 -23.39 -0.12
C GLU A 98 -27.43 -23.75 0.80
N LYS A 99 -27.50 -23.14 1.98
CA LYS A 99 -28.51 -23.45 3.00
C LYS A 99 -29.76 -22.58 2.92
N ASN A 100 -29.73 -21.54 2.08
CA ASN A 100 -30.76 -20.50 2.00
C ASN A 100 -31.12 -19.90 3.38
N LYS A 101 -30.10 -19.71 4.22
CA LYS A 101 -30.20 -19.17 5.58
C LYS A 101 -29.10 -18.14 5.76
N LYS A 102 -29.37 -17.07 6.51
CA LYS A 102 -28.37 -16.07 6.85
C LYS A 102 -27.76 -16.36 8.23
N TYR A 103 -26.43 -16.32 8.34
CA TYR A 103 -25.70 -16.59 9.57
C TYR A 103 -25.05 -15.32 10.11
N MET A 104 -24.50 -14.48 9.23
CA MET A 104 -23.76 -13.28 9.60
C MET A 104 -24.35 -12.03 8.93
N VAL A 105 -24.28 -10.89 9.60
CA VAL A 105 -24.61 -9.57 9.05
C VAL A 105 -23.43 -8.64 9.23
N PHE A 106 -23.08 -7.93 8.16
CA PHE A 106 -22.02 -6.94 8.19
C PHE A 106 -22.60 -5.54 8.20
N ILE A 107 -22.04 -4.67 9.03
CA ILE A 107 -22.30 -3.23 9.03
C ILE A 107 -20.96 -2.53 8.83
N ALA A 108 -20.92 -1.53 7.95
CA ALA A 108 -19.72 -0.75 7.71
C ALA A 108 -20.00 0.74 7.94
N LEU A 109 -19.11 1.39 8.67
CA LEU A 109 -19.24 2.78 9.08
C LEU A 109 -17.94 3.52 8.78
N PHE A 110 -18.05 4.74 8.29
CA PHE A 110 -16.95 5.70 8.20
C PHE A 110 -17.10 6.72 9.32
N PHE A 111 -16.08 6.80 10.16
CA PHE A 111 -16.01 7.80 11.22
C PHE A 111 -15.06 8.89 10.80
N TYR A 112 -15.50 10.12 11.00
CA TYR A 112 -14.70 11.32 10.80
C TYR A 112 -14.83 12.21 12.01
N PHE A 113 -13.71 12.61 12.56
CA PHE A 113 -13.60 13.52 13.68
C PHE A 113 -12.66 14.67 13.33
N ASP A 114 -13.14 15.89 13.52
CA ASP A 114 -12.38 17.13 13.34
C ASP A 114 -12.76 18.10 14.46
N ASN A 115 -11.92 18.16 15.50
CA ASN A 115 -12.08 19.00 16.69
C ASN A 115 -13.41 18.83 17.44
N ASP A 116 -14.49 19.44 16.94
CA ASP A 116 -15.84 19.38 17.52
C ASP A 116 -16.86 18.73 16.58
N PHE A 117 -16.45 18.45 15.34
CA PHE A 117 -17.28 17.83 14.32
C PHE A 117 -17.08 16.33 14.32
N TYR A 118 -18.15 15.61 14.64
CA TYR A 118 -18.18 14.16 14.59
C TYR A 118 -19.24 13.71 13.58
N GLN A 119 -18.82 12.88 12.63
CA GLN A 119 -19.73 12.20 11.72
C GLN A 119 -19.48 10.71 11.71
N ASN A 120 -20.58 9.98 11.71
CA ASN A 120 -20.62 8.54 11.49
C ASN A 120 -21.53 8.29 10.28
N ILE A 121 -20.97 7.76 9.21
CA ILE A 121 -21.64 7.59 7.93
C ILE A 121 -21.65 6.11 7.59
N GLN A 122 -22.84 5.52 7.44
CA GLN A 122 -22.97 4.13 7.04
C GLN A 122 -22.61 3.93 5.56
N LEU A 123 -21.61 3.07 5.34
CA LEU A 123 -21.14 2.68 4.03
C LEU A 123 -21.93 1.48 3.52
N ASP A 124 -22.17 1.45 2.21
CA ASP A 124 -22.81 0.30 1.59
C ASP A 124 -21.76 -0.79 1.31
N ILE A 125 -22.17 -2.04 1.46
CA ILE A 125 -21.33 -3.22 1.29
C ILE A 125 -21.80 -3.94 0.03
N PHE A 126 -20.87 -4.24 -0.88
CA PHE A 126 -21.18 -4.92 -2.13
C PHE A 126 -20.07 -5.93 -2.49
N GLU A 127 -20.34 -6.84 -3.42
CA GLU A 127 -19.33 -7.82 -3.87
C GLU A 127 -18.25 -7.15 -4.72
N CYS A 128 -16.99 -7.40 -4.40
CA CYS A 128 -15.87 -6.80 -5.11
C CYS A 128 -15.83 -7.23 -6.58
N THR A 129 -15.55 -6.26 -7.48
CA THR A 129 -15.36 -6.50 -8.92
C THR A 129 -13.90 -6.58 -9.36
N ASP A 130 -12.96 -6.20 -8.49
CA ASP A 130 -11.52 -6.28 -8.76
C ASP A 130 -11.08 -7.75 -8.82
N GLU A 131 -10.32 -8.11 -9.86
CA GLU A 131 -9.85 -9.49 -10.09
C GLU A 131 -9.08 -10.06 -8.88
N ASN A 132 -8.39 -9.20 -8.12
CA ASN A 132 -7.62 -9.61 -6.95
C ASN A 132 -8.48 -9.83 -5.69
N LEU A 133 -9.75 -9.40 -5.73
CA LEU A 133 -10.70 -9.40 -4.62
C LEU A 133 -11.96 -10.25 -4.89
N ILE A 134 -11.97 -11.07 -5.94
CA ILE A 134 -13.09 -11.97 -6.23
C ILE A 134 -13.42 -12.84 -5.00
N GLY A 135 -14.70 -12.88 -4.63
CA GLY A 135 -15.20 -13.59 -3.46
C GLY A 135 -15.00 -12.87 -2.12
N PHE A 136 -14.73 -11.56 -2.15
CA PHE A 136 -14.73 -10.66 -1.00
C PHE A 136 -15.83 -9.60 -1.15
N TYR A 137 -16.21 -8.99 -0.03
CA TYR A 137 -16.98 -7.76 0.02
C TYR A 137 -16.08 -6.54 0.03
N CYS A 138 -16.52 -5.50 -0.67
CA CYS A 138 -15.90 -4.20 -0.77
C CYS A 138 -16.86 -3.14 -0.21
N LEU A 139 -16.32 -1.97 0.11
CA LEU A 139 -17.08 -0.84 0.64
C LEU A 139 -17.29 0.19 -0.45
N ASP A 140 -18.51 0.73 -0.53
CA ASP A 140 -18.82 1.85 -1.42
C ASP A 140 -18.54 3.17 -0.69
N TYR A 141 -17.52 3.89 -1.18
CA TYR A 141 -17.12 5.17 -0.64
C TYR A 141 -17.80 6.37 -1.33
N SER A 142 -18.78 6.13 -2.22
CA SER A 142 -19.51 7.19 -2.93
C SER A 142 -20.08 8.27 -2.00
N LYS A 143 -20.65 7.85 -0.86
CA LYS A 143 -21.21 8.72 0.20
C LYS A 143 -20.16 9.58 0.92
N VAL A 144 -18.88 9.20 0.83
CA VAL A 144 -17.76 9.84 1.53
C VAL A 144 -16.65 10.26 0.56
N SER A 145 -16.99 10.50 -0.70
CA SER A 145 -16.04 10.83 -1.77
C SER A 145 -15.21 12.10 -1.54
N ASN A 146 -15.69 13.00 -0.67
CA ASN A 146 -14.98 14.20 -0.23
C ASN A 146 -14.04 13.98 0.97
N TYR A 147 -14.00 12.76 1.52
CA TYR A 147 -13.17 12.40 2.66
C TYR A 147 -11.98 11.53 2.24
N THR A 148 -10.97 11.52 3.10
CA THR A 148 -9.80 10.65 3.01
C THR A 148 -9.59 9.96 4.33
N LEU A 149 -8.88 8.83 4.34
CA LEU A 149 -8.40 8.22 5.56
C LEU A 149 -7.20 9.05 6.07
N THR A 150 -7.52 9.99 6.95
CA THR A 150 -6.65 11.03 7.49
C THR A 150 -6.34 10.82 8.97
N LEU A 151 -5.07 11.05 9.32
CA LEU A 151 -4.62 11.34 10.67
C LEU A 151 -3.80 12.65 10.64
N SER A 152 -4.17 13.61 11.46
CA SER A 152 -3.41 14.84 11.72
C SER A 152 -3.48 15.18 13.21
N THR A 153 -2.35 15.13 13.91
CA THR A 153 -2.29 15.50 15.33
C THR A 153 -2.27 17.00 15.53
N ILE A 154 -1.84 17.76 14.51
CA ILE A 154 -1.83 19.24 14.55
C ILE A 154 -3.24 19.78 14.36
N ASP A 155 -3.96 19.27 13.36
CA ASP A 155 -5.32 19.72 13.05
C ASP A 155 -6.37 18.99 13.90
N ASN A 156 -5.95 17.98 14.67
CA ASN A 156 -6.80 17.14 15.50
C ASN A 156 -7.88 16.41 14.70
N ILE A 157 -7.51 15.96 13.50
CA ILE A 157 -8.36 15.24 12.56
C ILE A 157 -8.02 13.76 12.61
N GLN A 158 -9.05 12.93 12.78
CA GLN A 158 -8.94 11.49 12.70
C GLN A 158 -10.10 10.94 11.89
N SER A 159 -9.81 9.94 11.06
CA SER A 159 -10.84 9.16 10.39
C SER A 159 -10.49 7.69 10.39
N GLN A 160 -11.53 6.87 10.36
CA GLN A 160 -11.41 5.42 10.40
C GLN A 160 -12.59 4.78 9.66
N ILE A 161 -12.32 3.63 9.07
CA ILE A 161 -13.34 2.74 8.51
C ILE A 161 -13.53 1.60 9.50
N GLN A 162 -14.76 1.32 9.89
CA GLN A 162 -15.07 0.21 10.78
C GLN A 162 -16.02 -0.77 10.10
N VAL A 163 -15.69 -2.05 10.15
CA VAL A 163 -16.52 -3.15 9.67
C VAL A 163 -16.85 -4.05 10.85
N PHE A 164 -18.14 -4.20 11.11
CA PHE A 164 -18.69 -4.98 12.21
C PHE A 164 -19.29 -6.26 11.66
N SER A 165 -18.92 -7.39 12.25
CA SER A 165 -19.42 -8.73 11.91
C SER A 165 -20.31 -9.24 13.04
N TYR A 166 -21.61 -9.27 12.78
CA TYR A 166 -22.65 -9.71 13.70
C TYR A 166 -23.20 -11.08 13.33
N GLY A 167 -23.64 -11.84 14.33
CA GLY A 167 -24.58 -12.92 14.12
C GLY A 167 -25.93 -12.40 13.61
N CYS A 168 -26.63 -13.24 12.85
CA CYS A 168 -27.89 -12.84 12.21
C CYS A 168 -28.95 -12.32 13.19
N LEU A 169 -29.08 -12.99 14.33
CA LEU A 169 -30.07 -12.71 15.38
C LEU A 169 -29.67 -11.57 16.32
N ASP A 170 -28.44 -11.06 16.21
CA ASP A 170 -27.94 -10.04 17.14
C ASP A 170 -28.69 -8.72 16.97
N LEU A 171 -28.94 -8.03 18.08
CA LEU A 171 -29.48 -6.69 18.10
C LEU A 171 -28.68 -5.83 19.07
N ASP A 172 -28.31 -4.64 18.64
CA ASP A 172 -27.61 -3.65 19.46
C ASP A 172 -27.89 -2.23 18.96
N GLN A 173 -27.11 -1.23 19.40
CA GLN A 173 -27.30 0.16 18.98
C GLN A 173 -27.04 0.40 17.48
N LEU A 174 -26.23 -0.44 16.83
CA LEU A 174 -25.89 -0.32 15.41
C LEU A 174 -26.77 -1.23 14.54
N LYS A 175 -26.88 -2.50 14.90
CA LYS A 175 -27.72 -3.49 14.22
C LYS A 175 -29.10 -3.53 14.87
N THR A 176 -30.05 -2.81 14.29
CA THR A 176 -31.41 -2.67 14.84
C THR A 176 -32.46 -3.62 14.22
N THR A 177 -32.09 -4.40 13.20
CA THR A 177 -33.02 -5.28 12.47
C THR A 177 -32.51 -6.72 12.37
N ILE A 178 -33.45 -7.66 12.30
CA ILE A 178 -33.19 -9.09 12.10
C ILE A 178 -33.79 -9.51 10.75
N PRO A 179 -33.00 -10.08 9.83
CA PRO A 179 -33.51 -10.67 8.59
C PRO A 179 -34.44 -11.86 8.84
N ASP A 180 -35.44 -12.05 7.96
CA ASP A 180 -36.47 -13.10 8.13
C ASP A 180 -35.92 -14.55 8.05
N ASN A 181 -34.80 -14.76 7.38
CA ASN A 181 -34.21 -16.08 7.12
C ASN A 181 -32.97 -16.39 7.99
N CYS A 182 -32.89 -15.82 9.19
CA CYS A 182 -31.77 -16.09 10.11
C CYS A 182 -31.69 -17.55 10.56
N ALA A 183 -30.46 -18.07 10.65
CA ALA A 183 -30.15 -19.31 11.32
C ALA A 183 -30.41 -19.22 12.84
N THR A 184 -30.51 -20.38 13.50
CA THR A 184 -30.67 -20.44 14.96
C THR A 184 -29.39 -20.00 15.67
N GLN A 185 -29.50 -19.55 16.93
CA GLN A 185 -28.33 -19.12 17.70
C GLN A 185 -27.27 -20.22 17.81
N SER A 186 -27.68 -21.48 18.04
CA SER A 186 -26.74 -22.61 18.10
C SER A 186 -26.01 -22.84 16.78
N GLU A 187 -26.66 -22.60 15.64
CA GLU A 187 -26.04 -22.70 14.32
C GLU A 187 -25.03 -21.55 14.12
N ILE A 188 -25.40 -20.32 14.52
CA ILE A 188 -24.52 -19.14 14.44
C ILE A 188 -23.29 -19.31 15.34
N ASP A 189 -23.49 -19.74 16.58
CA ASP A 189 -22.41 -19.97 17.54
C ASP A 189 -21.47 -21.08 17.06
N ALA A 190 -21.99 -22.13 16.42
CA ALA A 190 -21.17 -23.18 15.84
C ALA A 190 -20.29 -22.66 14.69
N ILE A 191 -20.80 -21.73 13.88
CA ILE A 191 -20.02 -21.04 12.85
C ILE A 191 -18.96 -20.15 13.47
N ALA A 192 -19.32 -19.31 14.44
CA ALA A 192 -18.40 -18.39 15.09
C ALA A 192 -17.31 -19.12 15.91
N ASN A 193 -17.61 -20.28 16.50
CA ASN A 193 -16.66 -21.10 17.26
C ASN A 193 -15.86 -22.09 16.40
N GLY A 194 -16.00 -22.07 15.07
CA GLY A 194 -15.22 -22.93 14.19
C GLY A 194 -13.72 -22.71 14.37
N ILE A 195 -12.93 -23.78 14.34
CA ILE A 195 -11.48 -23.71 14.59
C ILE A 195 -10.72 -22.79 13.61
N ASN A 196 -11.24 -22.70 12.37
CA ASN A 196 -10.72 -21.82 11.32
C ASN A 196 -11.72 -20.72 10.96
N ALA A 197 -12.68 -20.45 11.84
CA ALA A 197 -13.67 -19.41 11.61
C ALA A 197 -13.10 -18.04 11.95
N GLY A 198 -13.47 -17.03 11.16
CA GLY A 198 -13.00 -15.67 11.39
C GLY A 198 -13.12 -14.76 10.18
N GLN A 199 -12.66 -13.53 10.37
CA GLN A 199 -12.68 -12.48 9.36
C GLN A 199 -11.38 -12.47 8.58
N ARG A 200 -11.43 -12.72 7.27
CA ARG A 200 -10.32 -12.50 6.35
C ARG A 200 -10.39 -11.10 5.77
N MET A 201 -9.28 -10.39 5.85
CA MET A 201 -9.09 -9.05 5.30
C MET A 201 -8.03 -9.06 4.19
N LYS A 202 -8.25 -8.23 3.18
CA LYS A 202 -7.30 -7.88 2.12
C LYS A 202 -7.18 -6.37 2.07
N PHE A 203 -5.97 -5.87 2.32
CA PHE A 203 -5.68 -4.45 2.30
C PHE A 203 -4.84 -4.10 1.08
N TYR A 204 -5.27 -3.08 0.35
CA TYR A 204 -4.55 -2.57 -0.82
C TYR A 204 -3.15 -2.11 -0.43
N THR A 205 -2.15 -2.56 -1.16
CA THR A 205 -0.79 -2.03 -1.09
C THR A 205 -0.29 -1.73 -2.49
N SER A 206 0.57 -0.74 -2.63
CA SER A 206 1.25 -0.53 -3.90
C SER A 206 2.67 -0.05 -3.71
N GLN A 207 3.57 -0.53 -4.56
CA GLN A 207 5.00 -0.23 -4.50
C GLN A 207 5.52 0.04 -5.92
N TYR A 208 6.51 0.92 -6.04
CA TYR A 208 7.15 1.17 -7.32
C TYR A 208 8.24 0.13 -7.59
N ASN A 209 8.10 -0.64 -8.66
CA ASN A 209 9.10 -1.61 -9.06
C ASN A 209 10.13 -0.96 -9.98
N VAL A 210 11.36 -0.80 -9.50
CA VAL A 210 12.45 -0.11 -10.22
C VAL A 210 12.90 -0.83 -11.50
N THR A 211 12.81 -2.16 -11.54
CA THR A 211 13.20 -2.96 -12.71
C THR A 211 12.21 -2.81 -13.86
N SER A 212 10.91 -2.84 -13.54
CA SER A 212 9.83 -2.71 -14.53
C SER A 212 9.36 -1.28 -14.77
N GLN A 213 9.82 -0.34 -13.93
CA GLN A 213 9.43 1.08 -13.93
C GLN A 213 7.91 1.29 -13.83
N LYS A 214 7.23 0.43 -13.08
CA LYS A 214 5.77 0.43 -12.94
C LYS A 214 5.39 0.30 -11.47
N THR A 215 4.30 0.95 -11.10
CA THR A 215 3.63 0.70 -9.83
C THR A 215 2.99 -0.69 -9.87
N GLN A 216 3.38 -1.54 -8.93
CA GLN A 216 2.79 -2.85 -8.72
C GLN A 216 1.80 -2.77 -7.57
N ILE A 217 0.58 -3.22 -7.83
CA ILE A 217 -0.48 -3.33 -6.84
C ILE A 217 -0.45 -4.73 -6.27
N ASN A 218 -0.52 -4.85 -4.95
CA ASN A 218 -0.62 -6.09 -4.23
C ASN A 218 -1.66 -5.96 -3.11
N TYR A 219 -1.97 -7.07 -2.45
CA TYR A 219 -2.87 -7.08 -1.30
C TYR A 219 -2.21 -7.77 -0.12
N ARG A 220 -2.21 -7.10 1.04
CA ARG A 220 -1.80 -7.71 2.30
C ARG A 220 -3.00 -8.48 2.88
N ASN A 221 -2.83 -9.79 3.02
CA ASN A 221 -3.84 -10.63 3.66
C ASN A 221 -3.68 -10.58 5.19
N SER A 222 -4.80 -10.56 5.90
CA SER A 222 -4.84 -10.74 7.35
C SER A 222 -6.06 -11.57 7.74
N PHE A 223 -6.00 -12.23 8.89
CA PHE A 223 -7.07 -13.07 9.39
C PHE A 223 -7.24 -12.86 10.89
N VAL A 224 -8.48 -12.66 11.32
CA VAL A 224 -8.86 -12.50 12.73
C VAL A 224 -9.82 -13.63 13.07
N TYR A 225 -9.39 -14.55 13.94
CA TYR A 225 -10.22 -15.67 14.37
C TYR A 225 -11.42 -15.18 15.18
N SER A 226 -12.56 -15.86 15.05
CA SER A 226 -13.77 -15.57 15.83
C SER A 226 -13.94 -16.58 16.97
N ILE A 227 -14.59 -16.14 18.05
CA ILE A 227 -15.14 -16.99 19.12
C ILE A 227 -16.47 -16.36 19.54
N ALA A 228 -17.53 -17.17 19.66
CA ALA A 228 -18.90 -16.66 19.87
C ALA A 228 -19.07 -15.87 21.18
N SER A 229 -18.30 -16.21 22.22
CA SER A 229 -18.35 -15.51 23.51
C SER A 229 -17.54 -14.21 23.54
N GLN A 230 -16.78 -13.91 22.50
CA GLN A 230 -15.85 -12.78 22.46
C GLN A 230 -16.32 -11.73 21.45
N TYR A 231 -16.06 -10.48 21.82
CA TYR A 231 -16.04 -9.37 20.89
C TYR A 231 -14.58 -8.97 20.67
N ILE A 232 -14.11 -9.14 19.43
CA ILE A 232 -12.72 -8.90 19.05
C ILE A 232 -12.64 -7.60 18.24
N LEU A 233 -11.97 -6.59 18.78
CA LEU A 233 -11.65 -5.35 18.09
C LEU A 233 -10.23 -5.43 17.54
N SER A 234 -10.11 -5.40 16.21
CA SER A 234 -8.85 -5.41 15.48
C SER A 234 -8.64 -4.09 14.75
N THR A 235 -7.65 -3.31 15.16
CA THR A 235 -7.27 -2.05 14.51
C THR A 235 -6.09 -2.27 13.58
N TYR A 236 -6.26 -1.87 12.33
CA TYR A 236 -5.25 -1.89 11.29
C TYR A 236 -4.82 -0.46 10.95
N SER A 237 -3.64 -0.09 11.40
CA SER A 237 -3.08 1.24 11.13
C SER A 237 -2.26 1.23 9.86
N ALA A 238 -2.78 1.91 8.85
CA ALA A 238 -2.19 2.04 7.53
C ALA A 238 -1.00 3.00 7.57
N GLN A 239 0.17 2.52 7.16
CA GLN A 239 1.37 3.32 7.01
C GLN A 239 1.54 3.74 5.55
N LYS A 240 1.54 5.05 5.33
CA LYS A 240 1.75 5.67 4.02
C LYS A 240 3.25 5.81 3.73
N GLN A 241 3.63 5.44 2.52
CA GLN A 241 4.98 5.64 2.00
C GLN A 241 4.97 6.64 0.85
N ILE A 242 5.96 7.54 0.84
CA ILE A 242 6.19 8.48 -0.26
C ILE A 242 7.48 8.05 -0.95
N THR A 243 7.37 7.62 -2.19
CA THR A 243 8.49 7.22 -3.03
C THR A 243 8.84 8.37 -3.96
N SER A 244 10.08 8.83 -3.95
CA SER A 244 10.57 9.83 -4.89
C SER A 244 11.56 9.20 -5.86
N ILE A 245 11.29 9.31 -7.15
CA ILE A 245 12.14 8.78 -8.21
C ILE A 245 12.75 9.97 -8.94
N LYS A 246 14.07 9.92 -9.17
CA LYS A 246 14.80 10.93 -9.95
C LYS A 246 15.42 10.25 -11.17
N GLU A 247 15.08 10.75 -12.35
CA GLU A 247 15.50 10.17 -13.63
C GLU A 247 16.17 11.25 -14.49
N GLY A 248 17.24 10.90 -15.22
CA GLY A 248 17.92 11.81 -16.14
C GLY A 248 19.37 12.15 -15.77
N PHE A 249 20.18 12.44 -16.80
CA PHE A 249 21.64 12.63 -16.70
C PHE A 249 22.05 14.09 -16.45
N PHE A 250 21.52 15.05 -17.21
CA PHE A 250 21.78 16.50 -17.05
C PHE A 250 20.57 17.27 -16.52
N VAL A 251 19.37 16.93 -16.99
CA VAL A 251 18.10 17.45 -16.48
C VAL A 251 17.42 16.27 -15.79
N GLN A 252 17.26 16.38 -14.47
CA GLN A 252 16.61 15.35 -13.67
C GLN A 252 15.11 15.63 -13.59
N SER A 253 14.28 14.75 -14.13
CA SER A 253 12.87 14.70 -13.80
C SER A 253 12.71 14.06 -12.42
N GLN A 254 11.79 14.59 -11.62
CA GLN A 254 11.43 14.01 -10.34
C GLN A 254 9.95 13.65 -10.36
N SER A 255 9.65 12.39 -10.09
CA SER A 255 8.28 11.92 -9.85
C SER A 255 8.13 11.53 -8.39
N LYS A 256 6.92 11.74 -7.85
CA LYS A 256 6.55 11.33 -6.50
C LYS A 256 5.34 10.43 -6.59
N PHE A 257 5.45 9.26 -5.98
CA PHE A 257 4.36 8.31 -5.82
C PHE A 257 4.06 8.14 -4.33
N THR A 258 2.84 7.74 -4.02
CA THR A 258 2.37 7.73 -2.66
C THR A 258 1.32 6.64 -2.49
N SER A 259 1.52 5.78 -1.49
CA SER A 259 0.66 4.63 -1.28
C SER A 259 0.75 4.06 0.13
N PRO A 260 -0.30 3.35 0.60
CA PRO A 260 -0.16 2.47 1.74
C PRO A 260 0.75 1.29 1.39
N ILE A 261 1.70 0.98 2.28
CA ILE A 261 2.63 -0.15 2.11
C ILE A 261 2.48 -1.20 3.20
N GLN A 262 2.12 -0.78 4.41
CA GLN A 262 2.07 -1.63 5.59
C GLN A 262 0.83 -1.32 6.41
N TYR A 263 0.34 -2.35 7.09
CA TYR A 263 -0.75 -2.27 8.05
C TYR A 263 -0.29 -2.95 9.34
N ASN A 264 -0.27 -2.19 10.43
CA ASN A 264 0.05 -2.72 11.75
C ASN A 264 -1.24 -3.14 12.44
N LEU A 265 -1.25 -4.34 13.03
CA LEU A 265 -2.42 -4.90 13.68
C LEU A 265 -2.30 -4.78 15.20
N GLN A 266 -3.33 -4.22 15.82
CA GLN A 266 -3.55 -4.27 17.26
C GLN A 266 -4.88 -4.96 17.54
N ASN A 267 -4.89 -5.92 18.48
CA ASN A 267 -6.10 -6.63 18.88
C ASN A 267 -6.46 -6.32 20.32
N GLN A 268 -7.76 -6.14 20.55
CA GLN A 268 -8.39 -6.06 21.86
C GLN A 268 -9.53 -7.08 21.89
N VAL A 269 -9.68 -7.78 23.01
CA VAL A 269 -10.69 -8.83 23.17
C VAL A 269 -11.49 -8.52 24.41
N PHE A 270 -12.80 -8.53 24.25
CA PHE A 270 -13.78 -8.26 25.29
C PHE A 270 -14.71 -9.47 25.44
N ASP A 271 -15.26 -9.64 26.64
CA ASP A 271 -16.43 -10.50 26.81
C ASP A 271 -17.63 -9.85 26.12
N ARG A 272 -18.28 -10.60 25.23
CA ARG A 272 -19.32 -10.06 24.35
C ARG A 272 -20.56 -9.61 25.14
N GLN A 273 -20.92 -10.33 26.20
CA GLN A 273 -22.08 -9.99 27.02
C GLN A 273 -21.83 -8.72 27.84
N GLN A 274 -20.63 -8.58 28.39
CA GLN A 274 -20.22 -7.36 29.09
C GLN A 274 -20.15 -6.16 28.16
N ALA A 275 -19.61 -6.32 26.95
CA ALA A 275 -19.59 -5.26 25.94
C ALA A 275 -21.00 -4.80 25.59
N LEU A 276 -21.91 -5.74 25.29
CA LEU A 276 -23.30 -5.41 24.96
C LEU A 276 -24.00 -4.67 26.11
N THR A 277 -23.74 -5.06 27.37
CA THR A 277 -24.39 -4.45 28.54
C THR A 277 -23.83 -3.07 28.89
N ASN A 278 -22.50 -2.88 28.78
CA ASN A 278 -21.82 -1.68 29.26
C ASN A 278 -21.55 -0.64 28.16
N ILE A 279 -21.32 -1.10 26.93
CA ILE A 279 -20.99 -0.26 25.76
C ILE A 279 -22.21 -0.12 24.85
N GLY A 280 -23.11 -1.11 24.84
CA GLY A 280 -24.29 -1.12 23.97
C GLY A 280 -24.03 -1.70 22.59
N GLU A 281 -22.85 -2.28 22.38
CA GLU A 281 -22.41 -2.93 21.15
C GLU A 281 -21.85 -4.32 21.46
N GLY A 282 -22.14 -5.29 20.58
CA GLY A 282 -21.65 -6.66 20.77
C GLY A 282 -21.49 -7.44 19.47
N PRO A 283 -20.71 -6.98 18.48
CA PRO A 283 -20.36 -7.82 17.34
C PRO A 283 -19.43 -8.97 17.76
N PHE A 284 -19.28 -10.00 16.93
CA PHE A 284 -18.22 -11.00 17.15
C PHE A 284 -16.84 -10.41 16.84
N ILE A 285 -16.75 -9.65 15.73
CA ILE A 285 -15.52 -9.01 15.27
C ILE A 285 -15.85 -7.59 14.83
N GLN A 286 -15.01 -6.64 15.22
CA GLN A 286 -14.93 -5.32 14.61
C GLN A 286 -13.53 -5.12 14.05
N ILE A 287 -13.47 -4.77 12.78
CA ILE A 287 -12.23 -4.37 12.11
C ILE A 287 -12.24 -2.86 11.97
N SER A 288 -11.33 -2.17 12.63
CA SER A 288 -11.07 -0.75 12.42
C SER A 288 -9.86 -0.59 11.49
N VAL A 289 -9.96 0.27 10.49
CA VAL A 289 -8.85 0.66 9.61
C VAL A 289 -8.67 2.15 9.77
N ASP A 290 -7.52 2.55 10.31
CA ASP A 290 -7.14 3.95 10.49
C ASP A 290 -5.82 4.25 9.77
N ASN A 291 -5.46 5.53 9.78
CA ASN A 291 -4.14 5.96 9.34
C ASN A 291 -3.25 6.12 10.57
N GLY A 292 -2.04 5.55 10.53
CA GLY A 292 -1.13 5.46 11.68
C GLY A 292 0.23 6.11 11.49
#